data_AF-A0A7S3LGR1-F1
#
_entry.id   AF-A0A7S3LGR1-F1
#
_cell.length_a   1.000
_cell.length_b   1.000
_cell.length_c   1.000
_cell.angle_alpha   90.00
_cell.angle_beta   90.00
_cell.angle_gamma   90.00
#
_symmetry.space_group_name_H-M   'P 1'
#
loop_
_entity.id
_entity.type
_entity.pdbx_description
1 polymer ?
#
loop_
_entity_poly.entity_id
_entity_poly.type
_entity_poly.pdbx_seq_one_letter_code
_entity_poly.pdbx_strand_id
1 'polypeptide(L)'
;TADPLTINGPAVLGTNQYASALLERSCAYTEGAAVWYTFTASEDEPLRVSTCESVNTIDTRLTLFSGSCESMTCEGYNDDGSVLNGIIGACNLGSAFIFQATRGETYFAVVQGFSD
;
A
#
# COMPACT_ATOMS: atom_id res chain seq x y z
N THR A 1 0.74 14.78 -5.23
CA THR A 1 1.79 14.66 -4.19
C THR A 1 1.39 13.51 -3.28
N ALA A 2 2.36 12.81 -2.68
CA ALA A 2 2.07 11.70 -1.76
C ALA A 2 1.86 12.24 -0.34
N ASP A 3 0.88 11.70 0.38
CA ASP A 3 0.58 12.09 1.75
C ASP A 3 1.51 11.36 2.74
N PRO A 4 2.11 12.04 3.72
CA PRO A 4 3.08 11.42 4.62
C PRO A 4 2.40 10.50 5.63
N LEU A 5 3.03 9.34 5.89
CA LEU A 5 2.70 8.43 6.98
C LEU A 5 3.77 8.48 8.07
N THR A 6 3.35 8.21 9.30
CA THR A 6 4.26 8.00 10.43
C THR A 6 4.27 6.52 10.78
N ILE A 7 5.45 5.90 10.83
CA ILE A 7 5.61 4.50 11.25
C ILE A 7 5.07 4.35 12.68
N ASN A 8 4.22 3.33 12.92
CA ASN A 8 3.48 3.14 14.17
C ASN A 8 2.61 4.33 14.60
N GLY A 9 2.29 5.24 13.67
CA GLY A 9 1.37 6.34 13.86
C GLY A 9 -0.10 5.91 13.76
N PRO A 10 -1.04 6.85 13.95
CA PRO A 10 -2.46 6.59 13.70
C PRO A 10 -2.71 6.25 12.23
N ALA A 11 -3.76 5.46 11.97
CA ALA A 11 -4.23 5.22 10.62
C ALA A 11 -4.60 6.54 9.93
N VAL A 12 -4.23 6.67 8.66
CA VAL A 12 -4.57 7.81 7.81
C VAL A 12 -5.73 7.41 6.90
N LEU A 13 -6.78 8.23 6.90
CA LEU A 13 -7.92 8.06 6.00
C LEU A 13 -7.63 8.79 4.69
N GLY A 14 -8.04 8.18 3.57
CA GLY A 14 -7.96 8.81 2.26
C GLY A 14 -9.08 8.35 1.34
N THR A 15 -9.15 8.97 0.16
CA THR A 15 -10.14 8.66 -0.87
C THR A 15 -9.50 8.73 -2.25
N ASN A 16 -9.77 7.76 -3.10
CA ASN A 16 -9.39 7.79 -4.51
C ASN A 16 -10.43 8.51 -5.38
N GLN A 17 -11.47 9.12 -4.80
CA GLN A 17 -12.44 9.90 -5.54
C GLN A 17 -11.71 11.07 -6.25
N TYR A 18 -11.83 11.14 -7.58
CA TYR A 18 -11.13 12.10 -8.44
C TYR A 18 -9.60 11.93 -8.52
N ALA A 19 -9.05 10.83 -8.01
CA ALA A 19 -7.64 10.54 -8.19
C ALA A 19 -7.33 10.18 -9.65
N SER A 20 -6.10 10.45 -10.07
CA SER A 20 -5.64 10.03 -11.40
C SER A 20 -5.46 8.51 -11.43
N ALA A 21 -5.80 7.90 -12.56
CA ALA A 21 -5.53 6.50 -12.77
C ALA A 21 -4.02 6.26 -12.87
N LEU A 22 -3.54 5.17 -12.27
CA LEU A 22 -2.22 4.65 -12.60
C LEU A 22 -2.31 3.83 -13.87
N LEU A 23 -1.50 4.23 -14.84
CA LEU A 23 -1.47 3.64 -16.18
C LEU A 23 -0.20 2.81 -16.41
N GLU A 24 0.74 2.85 -15.45
CA GLU A 24 2.04 2.22 -15.58
C GLU A 24 2.12 0.91 -14.82
N ARG A 25 2.70 -0.10 -15.48
CA ARG A 25 2.91 -1.43 -14.92
C ARG A 25 3.92 -1.34 -13.79
N SER A 26 3.49 -1.63 -12.57
CA SER A 26 4.38 -1.71 -11.44
C SER A 26 3.88 -2.76 -10.44
N CYS A 27 4.73 -3.73 -10.10
CA CYS A 27 4.49 -4.97 -9.31
C CYS A 27 3.31 -5.86 -9.74
N ALA A 28 2.11 -5.29 -9.79
CA ALA A 28 0.85 -5.90 -10.14
C ALA A 28 0.14 -5.02 -11.17
N TYR A 29 -0.68 -5.64 -12.02
CA TYR A 29 -1.48 -4.90 -13.00
C TYR A 29 -2.48 -4.03 -12.24
N THR A 30 -2.20 -2.74 -12.17
CA THR A 30 -2.90 -1.80 -11.30
C THR A 30 -3.48 -0.67 -12.13
N GLU A 31 -4.51 -0.99 -12.91
CA GLU A 31 -5.38 0.02 -13.54
C GLU A 31 -6.40 0.49 -12.51
N GLY A 32 -6.60 1.81 -12.40
CA GLY A 32 -7.61 2.40 -11.51
C GLY A 32 -7.13 3.63 -10.77
N ALA A 33 -8.06 4.40 -10.22
CA ALA A 33 -7.78 5.62 -9.48
C ALA A 33 -6.98 5.32 -8.21
N ALA A 34 -5.82 5.98 -8.04
CA ALA A 34 -4.88 5.66 -6.98
C ALA A 34 -4.53 6.85 -6.10
N VAL A 35 -4.40 6.58 -4.80
CA VAL A 35 -3.83 7.51 -3.83
C VAL A 35 -2.43 7.06 -3.42
N TRP A 36 -1.58 8.05 -3.16
CA TRP A 36 -0.17 7.85 -2.87
C TRP A 36 0.14 8.31 -1.45
N TYR A 37 0.86 7.49 -0.72
CA TYR A 37 1.38 7.78 0.60
C TYR A 37 2.89 7.58 0.64
N THR A 38 3.58 8.23 1.57
CA THR A 38 5.05 8.14 1.69
C THR A 38 5.52 8.06 3.14
N PHE A 39 6.60 7.31 3.38
CA PHE A 39 7.29 7.28 4.66
C PHE A 39 8.78 6.95 4.47
N THR A 40 9.60 7.36 5.41
CA THR A 40 11.03 7.02 5.45
C THR A 40 11.29 6.11 6.63
N ALA A 41 11.94 4.97 6.41
CA ALA A 41 12.27 4.04 7.49
C ALA A 41 13.40 4.60 8.37
N SER A 42 13.22 4.55 9.69
CA SER A 42 14.23 5.02 10.64
C SER A 42 15.30 3.97 10.97
N GLU A 43 14.97 2.69 10.78
CA GLU A 43 15.78 1.53 11.14
C GLU A 43 15.64 0.42 10.08
N ASP A 44 16.58 -0.55 10.09
CA ASP A 44 16.48 -1.78 9.30
C ASP A 44 15.58 -2.78 10.02
N GLU A 45 14.31 -2.85 9.64
CA GLU A 45 13.32 -3.67 10.37
C GLU A 45 12.20 -4.20 9.46
N PRO A 46 11.56 -5.33 9.84
CA PRO A 46 10.35 -5.77 9.16
C PRO A 46 9.19 -4.82 9.49
N LEU A 47 8.60 -4.20 8.47
CA LEU A 47 7.44 -3.33 8.59
C LEU A 47 6.19 -3.98 7.97
N ARG A 48 5.05 -3.81 8.63
CA ARG A 48 3.74 -4.20 8.09
C ARG A 48 3.04 -2.97 7.51
N VAL A 49 2.70 -3.04 6.23
CA VAL A 49 1.83 -2.06 5.56
C VAL A 49 0.43 -2.65 5.40
N SER A 50 -0.61 -1.86 5.61
CA SER A 50 -1.98 -2.40 5.69
C SER A 50 -3.07 -1.37 5.45
N THR A 51 -4.12 -1.79 4.75
CA THR A 51 -5.43 -1.12 4.66
C THR A 51 -6.51 -1.84 5.50
N CYS A 52 -6.09 -2.78 6.36
CA CYS A 52 -6.93 -3.60 7.21
C CYS A 52 -7.42 -2.82 8.44
N GLU A 53 -8.29 -1.85 8.21
CA GLU A 53 -8.95 -1.09 9.26
C GLU A 53 -10.46 -1.34 9.23
N SER A 54 -11.10 -1.33 10.40
CA SER A 54 -12.55 -1.58 10.51
C SER A 54 -13.42 -0.60 9.72
N VAL A 55 -12.88 0.59 9.40
CA VAL A 55 -13.53 1.62 8.59
C VAL A 55 -13.38 1.38 7.08
N ASN A 56 -12.52 0.45 6.66
CA ASN A 56 -12.36 0.11 5.26
C ASN A 56 -13.53 -0.76 4.80
N THR A 57 -14.28 -0.25 3.82
CA THR A 57 -15.46 -0.91 3.26
C THR A 57 -15.29 -1.27 1.79
N ILE A 58 -14.10 -1.10 1.23
CA ILE A 58 -13.80 -1.36 -0.18
C ILE A 58 -12.76 -2.48 -0.32
N ASP A 59 -12.80 -3.12 -1.47
CA ASP A 59 -11.75 -4.02 -1.96
C ASP A 59 -10.53 -3.19 -2.37
N THR A 60 -9.42 -3.33 -1.66
CA THR A 60 -8.23 -2.51 -1.88
C THR A 60 -7.15 -3.29 -2.60
N ARG A 61 -6.38 -2.60 -3.43
CA ARG A 61 -5.06 -3.02 -3.90
C ARG A 61 -4.00 -2.16 -3.25
N LEU A 62 -2.96 -2.79 -2.71
CA LEU A 62 -1.86 -2.13 -2.04
C LEU A 62 -0.54 -2.52 -2.70
N THR A 63 0.17 -1.52 -3.23
CA THR A 63 1.53 -1.70 -3.76
C THR A 63 2.51 -0.82 -3.00
N LEU A 64 3.72 -1.32 -2.73
CA LEU A 64 4.79 -0.56 -2.12
C LEU A 64 5.97 -0.43 -3.10
N PHE A 65 6.45 0.80 -3.26
CA PHE A 65 7.62 1.13 -4.07
C PHE A 65 8.71 1.79 -3.24
N SER A 66 9.94 1.74 -3.76
CA SER A 66 11.08 2.56 -3.35
C SER A 66 11.78 3.16 -4.58
N GLY A 67 12.87 3.90 -4.39
CA GLY A 67 13.64 4.48 -5.49
C GLY A 67 13.13 5.86 -5.95
N SER A 68 13.37 6.19 -7.22
CA SER A 68 13.06 7.51 -7.78
C SER A 68 11.84 7.46 -8.71
N CYS A 69 11.27 8.63 -9.03
CA CYS A 69 10.19 8.72 -10.01
C CYS A 69 10.58 8.20 -11.41
N GLU A 70 11.87 8.20 -11.73
CA GLU A 70 12.41 7.70 -13.02
C GLU A 70 12.77 6.21 -12.98
N SER A 71 12.95 5.65 -11.78
CA SER A 71 13.33 4.26 -11.56
C SER A 71 12.76 3.77 -10.22
N MET A 72 11.49 3.37 -10.26
CA MET A 72 10.80 2.80 -9.10
C MET A 72 11.11 1.32 -8.96
N THR A 73 11.41 0.90 -7.74
CA THR A 73 11.61 -0.51 -7.37
C THR A 73 10.35 -1.03 -6.69
N CYS A 74 9.95 -2.25 -7.07
CA CYS A 74 8.84 -2.97 -6.47
C CYS A 74 9.26 -3.63 -5.15
N GLU A 75 8.67 -3.21 -4.02
CA GLU A 75 8.97 -3.78 -2.70
C GLU A 75 7.94 -4.83 -2.26
N GLY A 76 6.72 -4.75 -2.78
CA GLY A 76 5.68 -5.74 -2.54
C GLY A 76 4.30 -5.29 -3.01
N TYR A 77 3.38 -6.25 -3.09
CA TYR A 77 1.99 -6.05 -3.50
C TYR A 77 1.06 -7.01 -2.76
N ASN A 78 -0.14 -6.54 -2.44
CA ASN A 78 -1.27 -7.41 -2.09
C ASN A 78 -2.60 -6.83 -2.62
N ASP A 79 -3.48 -7.70 -3.12
CA ASP A 79 -4.87 -7.41 -3.53
C ASP A 79 -5.77 -7.78 -2.34
N ASP A 80 -5.90 -9.07 -2.04
CA ASP A 80 -6.72 -9.56 -0.94
C ASP A 80 -5.90 -9.92 0.31
N GLY A 81 -6.25 -9.31 1.45
CA GLY A 81 -5.79 -9.73 2.78
C GLY A 81 -6.49 -10.99 3.27
N SER A 82 -7.39 -11.57 2.48
CA SER A 82 -8.01 -12.85 2.77
C SER A 82 -7.14 -14.00 2.25
N VAL A 83 -6.79 -14.89 3.18
CA VAL A 83 -6.04 -16.15 3.02
C VAL A 83 -4.51 -16.07 3.17
N LEU A 84 -4.08 -16.01 4.44
CA LEU A 84 -2.87 -16.72 4.87
C LEU A 84 -3.30 -18.02 5.57
N ASN A 85 -3.02 -19.18 4.96
CA ASN A 85 -3.19 -20.52 5.56
C ASN A 85 -4.60 -20.87 6.08
N GLY A 86 -5.67 -20.52 5.35
CA GLY A 86 -7.04 -20.93 5.72
C GLY A 86 -7.57 -20.27 7.01
N ILE A 87 -6.81 -19.33 7.58
CA ILE A 87 -7.36 -18.36 8.52
C ILE A 87 -8.09 -17.33 7.66
N ILE A 88 -9.39 -17.16 7.91
CA ILE A 88 -10.12 -15.98 7.44
C ILE A 88 -9.41 -14.80 8.11
N GLY A 89 -8.43 -14.22 7.41
CA GLY A 89 -7.67 -13.08 7.89
C GLY A 89 -8.65 -11.96 8.17
N ALA A 90 -8.49 -11.30 9.32
CA ALA A 90 -9.40 -10.29 9.88
C ALA A 90 -9.60 -9.01 9.05
N CYS A 91 -9.33 -9.08 7.75
CA CYS A 91 -9.20 -7.95 6.83
C CYS A 91 -10.13 -8.04 5.60
N ASN A 92 -10.80 -9.17 5.34
CA ASN A 92 -11.76 -9.38 4.24
C ASN A 92 -11.28 -8.84 2.87
N LEU A 93 -11.60 -7.59 2.57
CA LEU A 93 -11.36 -6.84 1.33
C LEU A 93 -10.14 -5.89 1.40
N GLY A 94 -9.55 -5.69 2.58
CA GLY A 94 -8.32 -4.92 2.71
C GLY A 94 -7.09 -5.77 2.37
N SER A 95 -5.97 -5.12 2.10
CA SER A 95 -4.69 -5.77 1.80
C SER A 95 -3.63 -5.46 2.87
N ALA A 96 -2.73 -6.41 3.09
CA ALA A 96 -1.58 -6.20 3.96
C ALA A 96 -0.44 -7.16 3.63
N PHE A 97 0.79 -6.73 3.86
CA PHE A 97 1.96 -7.60 3.81
C PHE A 97 3.08 -7.03 4.69
N ILE A 98 4.10 -7.86 4.92
CA ILE A 98 5.33 -7.48 5.61
C ILE A 98 6.45 -7.43 4.59
N PHE A 99 7.28 -6.40 4.66
CA PHE A 99 8.50 -6.25 3.87
C PHE A 99 9.65 -5.87 4.80
N GLN A 100 10.89 -6.09 4.34
CA GLN A 100 12.08 -5.69 5.08
C GLN A 100 12.44 -4.25 4.71
N ALA A 101 12.23 -3.31 5.62
CA ALA A 101 12.60 -1.92 5.41
C ALA A 101 14.11 -1.72 5.62
N THR A 102 14.68 -0.80 4.83
CA THR A 102 16.08 -0.37 4.94
C THR A 102 16.12 1.04 5.53
N ARG A 103 16.97 1.25 6.52
CA ARG A 103 17.14 2.53 7.21
C ARG A 103 17.48 3.66 6.22
N GLY A 104 16.73 4.75 6.31
CA GLY A 104 16.90 5.94 5.48
C GLY A 104 16.25 5.85 4.10
N GLU A 105 15.75 4.67 3.69
CA GLU A 105 15.05 4.51 2.42
C GLU A 105 13.63 5.09 2.53
N THR A 106 13.19 5.75 1.46
CA THR A 106 11.84 6.33 1.35
C THR A 106 10.97 5.43 0.49
N TYR A 107 9.83 5.06 1.06
CA TYR A 107 8.86 4.18 0.44
C TYR A 107 7.61 4.95 0.02
N PHE A 108 6.95 4.45 -1.03
CA PHE A 108 5.71 4.97 -1.57
C PHE A 108 4.66 3.88 -1.55
N ALA A 109 3.65 4.03 -0.70
CA ALA A 109 2.51 3.12 -0.65
C ALA A 109 1.40 3.65 -1.56
N VAL A 110 0.95 2.81 -2.48
CA VAL A 110 -0.08 3.11 -3.46
C VAL A 110 -1.31 2.28 -3.13
N VAL A 111 -2.45 2.95 -2.98
CA VAL A 111 -3.73 2.30 -2.68
C VAL A 111 -4.74 2.57 -3.77
N GLN A 112 -5.37 1.52 -4.27
CA GLN A 112 -6.42 1.54 -5.29
C GLN A 112 -7.62 0.71 -4.84
N GLY A 113 -8.75 0.85 -5.53
CA GLY A 113 -9.90 -0.06 -5.40
C GLY A 113 -9.80 -1.23 -6.40
N PHE A 114 -10.19 -2.43 -6.00
CA PHE A 114 -10.54 -3.52 -6.92
C PHE A 114 -12.03 -3.37 -7.26
N SER A 115 -12.36 -3.41 -8.55
CA SER A 115 -13.63 -2.98 -9.17
C SER A 115 -13.85 -1.46 -9.21
N ASP A 116 -13.13 -0.81 -10.12
CA ASP A 116 -13.64 0.40 -10.81
C ASP A 116 -14.54 -0.04 -11.99
#